data_AF-A0A7J9W675-F1
#
_entry.id   AF-A0A7J9W675-F1
#
_cell.length_a   1.000
_cell.length_b   1.000
_cell.length_c   1.000
_cell.angle_alpha   90.00
_cell.angle_beta   90.00
_cell.angle_gamma   90.00
#
_symmetry.space_group_name_H-M   'P 1'
#
loop_
_entity.id
_entity.type
_entity.pdbx_description
1 polymer ?
#
loop_
_entity_poly.entity_id
_entity_poly.type
_entity_poly.pdbx_seq_one_letter_code
_entity_poly.pdbx_strand_id
1 'polypeptide(L)' 'MARKMLDLEVRRKGRVVAKLRAEADPKSADDLTRLLNDAVRRDGGAPADIGDYEMDIREADERRVIATFVATR' A
#
# COMPACT_ATOMS: atom_id res chain seq x y z
N MET A 1 -4.36 -15.44 -9.89
CA MET A 1 -3.68 -14.17 -10.22
C MET A 1 -2.19 -14.30 -9.93
N ALA A 2 -1.33 -13.53 -10.59
CA ALA A 2 0.13 -13.64 -10.48
C ALA A 2 0.70 -12.63 -9.46
N ARG A 3 1.45 -13.12 -8.48
CA ARG A 3 2.21 -12.28 -7.55
C ARG A 3 3.48 -11.78 -8.22
N LYS A 4 3.89 -10.57 -7.85
CA LYS A 4 5.13 -9.97 -8.32
C LYS A 4 5.70 -9.05 -7.27
N MET A 5 6.96 -8.68 -7.46
CA MET A 5 7.61 -7.70 -6.60
C MET A 5 7.08 -6.30 -6.92
N LEU A 6 6.62 -5.61 -5.88
CA LEU A 6 6.04 -4.28 -5.97
C LEU A 6 6.84 -3.31 -5.09
N ASP A 7 7.02 -2.10 -5.60
CA ASP A 7 7.46 -0.95 -4.81
C ASP A 7 6.21 -0.15 -4.38
N LEU A 8 6.07 0.04 -3.07
CA LEU A 8 4.89 0.61 -2.43
C LEU A 8 5.26 1.89 -1.72
N GLU A 9 4.54 2.98 -1.98
CA GLU A 9 4.67 4.23 -1.24
C GLU A 9 3.36 4.51 -0.50
N VAL A 10 3.41 4.44 0.83
CA VAL A 10 2.25 4.65 1.68
C VAL A 10 2.24 6.10 2.15
N ARG A 11 1.10 6.76 1.97
CA ARG A 11 0.87 8.14 2.38
C ARG A 11 -0.27 8.18 3.39
N ARG A 12 -0.17 9.13 4.33
CA ARG A 12 -1.23 9.51 5.25
C ARG A 12 -1.55 10.98 5.03
N LYS A 13 -2.76 11.30 4.60
CA LYS A 13 -3.18 12.69 4.29
C LYS A 13 -2.17 13.42 3.39
N GLY A 14 -1.69 12.73 2.34
CA GLY A 14 -0.72 13.24 1.36
C GLY A 14 0.76 13.19 1.80
N ARG A 15 1.08 12.91 3.06
CA ARG A 15 2.47 12.77 3.54
C ARG A 15 2.94 11.33 3.43
N VAL A 16 4.08 11.09 2.79
CA VAL A 16 4.71 9.75 2.75
C VAL A 16 5.12 9.34 4.16
N VAL A 17 4.59 8.21 4.62
CA VAL A 17 4.87 7.61 5.94
C VAL A 17 5.70 6.33 5.83
N ALA A 18 5.63 5.61 4.70
CA ALA A 18 6.44 4.42 4.48
C ALA A 18 6.76 4.21 3.00
N LYS A 19 7.90 3.57 2.74
CA LYS A 19 8.26 2.99 1.44
C LYS A 19 8.62 1.54 1.68
N LEU A 20 7.96 0.63 0.96
CA LEU A 20 8.04 -0.81 1.19
C LEU A 20 8.28 -1.51 -0.14
N ARG A 21 8.96 -2.65 -0.10
CA ARG A 21 9.03 -3.59 -1.22
C ARG A 21 8.44 -4.91 -0.76
N ALA A 22 7.48 -5.45 -1.51
CA ALA A 22 6.76 -6.65 -1.12
C ALA A 22 6.33 -7.47 -2.35
N GLU A 23 6.25 -8.79 -2.17
CA GLU A 23 5.64 -9.68 -3.15
C GLU A 23 4.13 -9.77 -2.90
N ALA A 24 3.34 -9.27 -3.87
CA ALA A 24 1.88 -9.31 -3.79
C ALA A 24 1.26 -9.28 -5.20
N ASP A 25 -0.03 -9.60 -5.27
CA ASP A 25 -0.83 -9.34 -6.47
C ASP A 25 -1.38 -7.90 -6.43
N PRO A 26 -1.01 -7.00 -7.35
CA PRO A 26 -1.50 -5.62 -7.36
C PRO A 26 -2.99 -5.49 -7.71
N LYS A 27 -3.67 -6.59 -8.05
CA LYS A 27 -5.11 -6.64 -8.31
C LYS A 27 -5.91 -7.33 -7.20
N SER A 28 -5.23 -7.86 -6.17
CA SER A 28 -5.86 -8.53 -5.04
C SER A 28 -6.13 -7.51 -3.92
N ALA A 29 -7.40 -7.12 -3.75
CA ALA A 29 -7.80 -6.22 -2.66
C ALA A 29 -7.40 -6.76 -1.28
N ASP A 30 -7.43 -8.09 -1.08
CA ASP A 30 -7.05 -8.71 0.19
C ASP A 30 -5.55 -8.59 0.47
N ASP A 31 -4.70 -8.83 -0.53
CA ASP A 31 -3.24 -8.66 -0.37
C ASP A 31 -2.91 -7.19 -0.10
N LEU A 32 -3.52 -6.26 -0.84
CA LEU A 32 -3.30 -4.82 -0.68
C LEU A 32 -3.81 -4.28 0.66
N THR A 33 -4.96 -4.75 1.12
CA THR A 33 -5.53 -4.38 2.43
C THR A 33 -4.64 -4.84 3.58
N ARG A 34 -4.05 -6.04 3.48
CA ARG A 34 -3.09 -6.54 4.49
C ARG A 34 -1.84 -5.67 4.54
N LEU A 35 -1.25 -5.37 3.37
CA LEU A 35 -0.07 -4.52 3.27
C LEU A 35 -0.31 -3.10 3.83
N LEU A 36 -1.47 -2.51 3.51
CA LEU A 36 -1.83 -1.18 4.00
C LEU A 36 -2.06 -1.19 5.52
N ASN A 37 -2.75 -2.19 6.07
CA ASN A 37 -2.92 -2.33 7.53
C ASN A 37 -1.57 -2.46 8.27
N ASP A 38 -0.63 -3.24 7.72
CA ASP A 38 0.69 -3.38 8.32
C ASP A 38 1.47 -2.06 8.27
N ALA A 39 1.32 -1.27 7.20
CA ALA A 39 1.92 0.06 7.12
C ALA A 39 1.29 1.03 8.13
N VAL A 40 -0.04 1.01 8.31
CA VAL A 40 -0.75 1.80 9.32
C VAL A 40 -0.22 1.49 10.72
N ARG A 41 -0.06 0.21 11.07
CA ARG A 41 0.49 -0.22 12.36
C ARG A 41 1.92 0.25 12.57
N ARG A 42 2.77 0.19 11.53
CA ARG A 42 4.18 0.65 11.59
C ARG A 42 4.31 2.17 11.73
N ASP A 43 3.38 2.93 11.18
CA ASP A 43 3.26 4.38 11.38
C ASP A 43 2.72 4.74 12.78
N GLY A 44 2.31 3.76 13.58
CA GLY A 44 1.73 3.95 14.91
C GLY A 44 0.22 4.26 14.90
N GLY A 45 -0.46 4.08 13.77
CA GLY A 45 -1.91 4.18 13.65
C GLY A 45 -2.64 2.90 14.08
N ALA A 46 -3.95 3.01 14.30
CA ALA A 46 -4.84 1.88 14.52
C ALA A 46 -5.46 1.41 13.19
N PRO A 47 -5.86 0.14 13.03
CA PRO A 47 -6.58 -0.33 11.82
C PRO A 47 -7.82 0.50 11.48
N ALA A 48 -8.47 1.09 12.49
CA ALA A 48 -9.58 2.01 12.29
C ALA A 48 -9.19 3.26 11.47
N ASP A 49 -7.93 3.68 11.50
CA ASP A 49 -7.42 4.85 10.80
C ASP A 49 -7.13 4.58 9.32
N ILE A 50 -7.30 3.35 8.81
CA ILE A 50 -6.89 2.96 7.45
C ILE A 50 -7.45 3.85 6.34
N GLY A 51 -8.63 4.46 6.54
CA GLY A 51 -9.21 5.41 5.58
C GLY A 51 -8.44 6.73 5.42
N ASP A 52 -7.53 7.06 6.33
CA ASP A 52 -6.63 8.21 6.22
C ASP A 52 -5.38 7.92 5.36
N TYR A 53 -5.21 6.66 4.93
CA TYR A 53 -4.02 6.17 4.24
C TYR A 53 -4.34 5.75 2.80
N GLU A 54 -3.36 5.98 1.94
CA GLU A 54 -3.36 5.58 0.54
C GLU A 54 -2.01 4.92 0.23
N MET A 55 -2.00 4.01 -0.75
CA MET A 55 -0.80 3.29 -1.15
C MET A 55 -0.63 3.33 -2.66
N ASP A 56 0.41 4.02 -3.11
CA ASP A 56 0.82 3.98 -4.52
C ASP A 56 1.58 2.69 -4.78
N ILE A 57 1.21 2.02 -5.87
CA ILE A 57 1.77 0.74 -6.28
C ILE A 57 2.56 0.95 -7.56
N ARG A 58 3.80 0.47 -7.58
CA ARG A 58 4.68 0.40 -8.75
C ARG A 58 5.16 -1.03 -8.91
N GLU A 59 5.39 -1.45 -10.15
CA GLU A 59 6.18 -2.67 -10.36
C GLU A 59 7.62 -2.39 -9.94
N ALA A 60 8.31 -3.41 -9.43
CA ALA A 60 9.68 -3.25 -8.98
C ALA A 60 10.56 -2.63 -10.08
N ASP A 61 11.33 -1.61 -9.70
CA ASP A 61 12.26 -0.88 -10.57
C ASP A 61 11.59 -0.04 -11.68
N GLU A 62 10.26 0.00 -11.73
CA GLU A 62 9.51 0.94 -12.56
C GLU A 62 9.24 2.26 -11.84
N ARG A 63 9.36 3.37 -12.57
CA ARG A 63 9.04 4.71 -12.02
C ARG A 63 7.55 5.03 -12.04
N ARG A 64 6.77 4.32 -12.85
CA ARG A 64 5.36 4.64 -13.09
C ARG A 64 4.48 4.02 -12.02
N VAL A 65 3.61 4.83 -11.41
CA VAL A 65 2.51 4.33 -10.57
C VAL A 65 1.52 3.61 -11.47
N ILE A 66 1.30 2.32 -11.19
CA ILE A 66 0.34 1.50 -11.93
C ILE A 66 -1.06 1.61 -11.34
N ALA A 67 -1.16 1.85 -10.04
CA ALA A 67 -2.42 2.05 -9.32
C ALA A 67 -2.17 2.73 -7.97
N THR A 68 -3.19 3.41 -7.45
CA THR A 68 -3.27 3.86 -6.06
C THR A 68 -4.39 3.09 -5.37
N PHE A 69 -4.09 2.47 -4.25
CA PHE A 69 -5.05 1.71 -3.46
C PHE A 69 -5.48 2.50 -2.22
N VAL A 70 -6.79 2.52 -1.99
CA VAL A 70 -7.42 3.04 -0.78
C VAL A 70 -8.37 1.97 -0.24
N ALA A 71 -8.40 1.80 1.08
CA ALA A 71 -9.35 0.90 1.71
C ALA A 71 -10.57 1.70 2.20
N THR A 72 -11.76 1.29 1.75
CA THR A 72 -13.01 1.75 2.35
C THR A 72 -13.34 0.85 3.53
N ARG A 73 -13.82 1.44 4.64
CA ARG A 73 -14.30 0.68 5.80
C ARG A 73 -15.48 -0.22 5.43
#